data_AF-A0A367GS06-F1
#
_entry.id   AF-A0A367GS06-F1
#
_cell.length_a   1.000
_cell.length_b   1.000
_cell.length_c   1.000
_cell.angle_alpha   90.00
_cell.angle_beta   90.00
_cell.angle_gamma   90.00
#
_symmetry.space_group_name_H-M   'P 1'
#
loop_
_entity.id
_entity.type
_entity.pdbx_description
1 polymer ?
#
loop_
_entity_poly.entity_id
_entity_poly.type
_entity_poly.pdbx_seq_one_letter_code
_entity_poly.pdbx_strand_id
1 'polypeptide(L)'
;MFITVKKSFSILSLLLIGQQSLANDYKQLFGNRYTRAEKTAAEVRPVIQKYAKAFGEDSDLMEAIIFPELIRYNALYDAIETGSLIGLYARFGYEYADFSIGLFQMKPTFALSIETEVMKHKQSRWVKLLGFDKISLADEPRSRLARVDRLENVEWQVKYLVAMLKCLKLKNSRLTLTAEDRVLFTASAYNCGWDKSATVIKSYISKKHYQPGYWEGEKYAFADVALYRYADKLKNQELRIRG
;
A
#
# COMPACT_ATOMS: atom_id res chain seq x y z
N MET A 1 37.53 64.49 5.79
CA MET A 1 37.21 63.43 6.78
C MET A 1 35.70 63.46 7.01
N PHE A 2 34.94 62.71 6.23
CA PHE A 2 33.47 62.65 6.32
C PHE A 2 33.05 61.22 6.68
N ILE A 3 32.21 61.12 7.71
CA ILE A 3 31.78 59.94 8.44
C ILE A 3 30.37 59.55 7.93
N THR A 4 30.21 58.28 7.52
CA THR A 4 29.02 57.38 7.57
C THR A 4 27.67 57.90 7.00
N VAL A 5 26.91 57.16 6.20
CA VAL A 5 26.01 56.07 6.63
C VAL A 5 25.76 55.08 5.46
N LYS A 6 26.04 53.80 5.69
CA LYS A 6 25.57 52.69 4.84
C LYS A 6 24.07 52.49 5.09
N LYS A 7 23.23 52.65 4.06
CA LYS A 7 21.85 52.17 4.08
C LYS A 7 21.83 50.70 3.69
N SER A 8 21.71 49.82 4.69
CA SER A 8 21.37 48.41 4.47
C SER A 8 19.89 48.32 4.12
N PHE A 9 19.57 47.99 2.87
CA PHE A 9 18.22 47.53 2.51
C PHE A 9 18.16 46.03 2.81
N SER A 10 17.56 45.71 3.95
CA SER A 10 17.12 44.36 4.28
C SER A 10 15.74 44.16 3.64
N ILE A 11 15.65 43.37 2.58
CA ILE A 11 14.37 42.89 2.06
C ILE A 11 14.21 41.46 2.55
N LEU A 12 13.67 41.36 3.77
CA LEU A 12 13.07 40.15 4.29
C LEU A 12 11.64 40.09 3.72
N SER A 13 11.42 39.21 2.75
CA SER A 13 10.07 38.77 2.38
C SER A 13 10.08 37.25 2.24
N LEU A 14 10.04 36.60 3.41
CA LEU A 14 9.62 35.22 3.55
C LEU A 14 8.12 35.16 3.17
N LEU A 15 7.82 34.63 1.99
CA LEU A 15 6.50 34.11 1.65
C LEU A 15 6.67 32.68 1.17
N LEU A 16 7.07 31.81 2.11
CA LEU A 16 6.75 30.40 2.05
C LEU A 16 5.24 30.29 2.32
N ILE A 17 4.45 30.53 1.28
CA ILE A 17 3.07 30.08 1.22
C ILE A 17 3.16 28.56 1.29
N GLY A 18 3.04 28.02 2.49
CA GLY A 18 2.74 26.62 2.68
C GLY A 18 1.43 26.37 1.95
N GLN A 19 1.50 25.78 0.76
CA GLN A 19 0.34 25.15 0.15
C GLN A 19 -0.04 23.99 1.08
N GLN A 20 -0.85 24.27 2.10
CA GLN A 20 -1.77 23.26 2.58
C GLN A 20 -2.70 23.00 1.40
N SER A 21 -2.38 22.01 0.57
CA SER A 21 -3.37 21.46 -0.32
C SER A 21 -4.54 21.09 0.57
N LEU A 22 -5.71 21.68 0.35
CA LEU A 22 -6.93 21.21 1.00
C LEU A 22 -7.01 19.73 0.65
N ALA A 23 -6.74 18.88 1.64
CA ALA A 23 -6.80 17.44 1.46
C ALA A 23 -8.22 17.13 1.00
N ASN A 24 -8.32 16.47 -0.15
CA ASN A 24 -9.59 16.01 -0.68
C ASN A 24 -10.38 15.28 0.41
N ASP A 25 -11.66 15.63 0.60
CA ASP A 25 -12.53 14.84 1.46
C ASP A 25 -12.92 13.54 0.75
N TYR A 26 -12.04 12.54 0.82
CA TYR A 26 -12.23 11.27 0.13
C TYR A 26 -13.46 10.50 0.62
N LYS A 27 -13.93 10.76 1.85
CA LYS A 27 -15.17 10.19 2.34
C LYS A 27 -16.37 10.73 1.58
N GLN A 28 -16.42 12.06 1.40
CA GLN A 28 -17.46 12.69 0.58
C GLN A 28 -17.33 12.32 -0.90
N LEU A 29 -16.12 12.38 -1.46
CA LEU A 29 -15.88 12.13 -2.88
C LEU A 29 -16.23 10.70 -3.32
N PHE A 30 -15.91 9.69 -2.51
CA PHE A 30 -16.15 8.29 -2.87
C PHE A 30 -17.48 7.75 -2.31
N GLY A 31 -18.14 8.48 -1.40
CA GLY A 31 -19.49 8.21 -0.90
C GLY A 31 -19.73 6.76 -0.51
N ASN A 32 -20.63 6.07 -1.22
CA ASN A 32 -20.98 4.67 -0.95
C ASN A 32 -19.80 3.70 -1.10
N ARG A 33 -18.83 3.99 -1.99
CA ARG A 33 -17.61 3.16 -2.11
C ARG A 33 -16.76 3.28 -0.86
N TYR A 34 -16.62 4.49 -0.32
CA TYR A 34 -15.91 4.72 0.95
C TYR A 34 -16.59 3.97 2.09
N THR A 35 -17.92 4.12 2.23
CA THR A 35 -18.69 3.47 3.29
C THR A 35 -18.57 1.94 3.23
N ARG A 36 -18.60 1.36 2.02
CA ARG A 36 -18.33 -0.07 1.81
C ARG A 36 -16.92 -0.45 2.22
N ALA A 37 -15.92 0.32 1.78
CA ALA A 37 -14.52 0.10 2.15
C ALA A 37 -14.30 0.15 3.66
N GLU A 38 -14.96 1.06 4.39
CA GLU A 38 -14.90 1.11 5.86
C GLU A 38 -15.45 -0.15 6.52
N LYS A 39 -16.59 -0.66 6.03
CA LYS A 39 -17.17 -1.92 6.51
C LYS A 39 -16.23 -3.09 6.25
N THR A 40 -15.72 -3.22 5.03
CA THR A 40 -14.80 -4.31 4.69
C THR A 40 -13.47 -4.20 5.45
N ALA A 41 -12.95 -2.98 5.64
CA ALA A 41 -11.78 -2.74 6.48
C ALA A 41 -12.02 -3.23 7.92
N ALA A 42 -13.23 -3.04 8.45
CA ALA A 42 -13.59 -3.52 9.77
C ALA A 42 -13.64 -5.05 9.88
N GLU A 43 -14.09 -5.74 8.83
CA GLU A 43 -14.13 -7.20 8.78
C GLU A 43 -12.73 -7.82 8.77
N VAL A 44 -11.77 -7.20 8.07
CA VAL A 44 -10.39 -7.72 7.96
C VAL A 44 -9.46 -7.23 9.08
N ARG A 45 -9.84 -6.15 9.79
CA ARG A 45 -9.07 -5.55 10.88
C ARG A 45 -8.55 -6.55 11.93
N PRO A 46 -9.32 -7.55 12.40
CA PRO A 46 -8.81 -8.50 13.39
C PRO A 46 -7.59 -9.29 12.90
N VAL A 47 -7.58 -9.68 11.61
CA VAL A 47 -6.43 -10.38 11.00
C VAL A 47 -5.25 -9.42 10.86
N ILE A 48 -5.49 -8.19 10.39
CA ILE A 48 -4.42 -7.16 10.32
C ILE A 48 -3.80 -6.95 11.70
N GLN A 49 -4.60 -6.76 12.74
CA GLN A 49 -4.12 -6.52 14.11
C GLN A 49 -3.35 -7.73 14.68
N LYS A 50 -3.82 -8.95 14.43
CA LYS A 50 -3.12 -10.20 14.80
C LYS A 50 -1.70 -10.21 14.25
N TYR A 51 -1.53 -9.97 12.94
CA TYR A 51 -0.22 -9.99 12.29
C TYR A 51 0.61 -8.75 12.63
N ALA A 52 0.01 -7.56 12.67
CA ALA A 52 0.70 -6.35 13.08
C ALA A 52 1.34 -6.51 14.46
N LYS A 53 0.58 -7.01 15.45
CA LYS A 53 1.08 -7.31 16.79
C LYS A 53 2.19 -8.38 16.76
N ALA A 54 1.99 -9.48 16.05
CA ALA A 54 2.96 -10.59 16.00
C ALA A 54 4.30 -10.19 15.37
N PHE A 55 4.30 -9.22 14.46
CA PHE A 55 5.49 -8.80 13.70
C PHE A 55 5.99 -7.40 14.06
N GLY A 56 5.37 -6.71 15.02
CA GLY A 56 5.74 -5.36 15.44
C GLY A 56 5.54 -4.32 14.33
N GLU A 57 4.45 -4.45 13.56
CA GLU A 57 4.03 -3.47 12.55
C GLU A 57 2.89 -2.58 13.07
N ASP A 58 2.69 -1.44 12.43
CA ASP A 58 1.58 -0.53 12.70
C ASP A 58 0.33 -1.02 11.95
N SER A 59 -0.70 -1.43 12.70
CA SER A 59 -1.96 -1.93 12.11
C SER A 59 -2.76 -0.86 11.37
N ASP A 60 -2.67 0.39 11.79
CA ASP A 60 -3.40 1.48 11.15
C ASP A 60 -2.71 1.89 9.84
N LEU A 61 -1.39 1.84 9.80
CA LEU A 61 -0.61 1.95 8.55
C LEU A 61 -1.00 0.83 7.58
N MET A 62 -1.03 -0.43 8.05
CA MET A 62 -1.40 -1.58 7.22
C MET A 62 -2.82 -1.43 6.63
N GLU A 63 -3.79 -1.04 7.45
CA GLU A 63 -5.17 -0.77 7.00
C GLU A 63 -5.21 0.39 6.00
N ALA A 64 -4.47 1.47 6.26
CA ALA A 64 -4.40 2.63 5.39
C ALA A 64 -3.85 2.31 3.99
N ILE A 65 -2.80 1.49 3.91
CA ILE A 65 -2.17 1.10 2.63
C ILE A 65 -3.14 0.34 1.72
N ILE A 66 -3.96 -0.55 2.28
CA ILE A 66 -4.89 -1.37 1.50
C ILE A 66 -6.23 -0.68 1.25
N PHE A 67 -6.54 0.41 1.97
CA PHE A 67 -7.83 1.07 1.90
C PHE A 67 -8.23 1.57 0.50
N PRO A 68 -7.31 2.13 -0.33
CA PRO A 68 -7.64 2.49 -1.70
C PRO A 68 -8.08 1.27 -2.55
N GLU A 69 -7.54 0.07 -2.28
CA GLU A 69 -7.99 -1.14 -2.95
C GLU A 69 -9.38 -1.57 -2.48
N LEU A 70 -9.71 -1.39 -1.20
CA LEU A 70 -11.05 -1.66 -0.67
C LEU A 70 -12.11 -0.72 -1.28
N ILE A 71 -11.76 0.53 -1.59
CA ILE A 71 -12.64 1.47 -2.30
C ILE A 71 -12.91 0.99 -3.74
N ARG A 72 -11.90 0.42 -4.38
CA ARG A 72 -11.98 -0.07 -5.78
C ARG A 72 -12.71 -1.41 -5.89
N TYR A 73 -12.54 -2.28 -4.89
CA TYR A 73 -12.96 -3.67 -4.90
C TYR A 73 -14.46 -3.85 -5.19
N ASN A 74 -14.77 -4.71 -6.16
CA ASN A 74 -16.11 -5.20 -6.39
C ASN A 74 -16.08 -6.69 -6.73
N ALA A 75 -16.51 -7.50 -5.75
CA ALA A 75 -16.46 -8.96 -5.82
C ALA A 75 -17.04 -9.57 -7.11
N LEU A 76 -18.13 -9.00 -7.65
CA LEU A 76 -18.77 -9.56 -8.85
C LEU A 76 -17.97 -9.30 -10.12
N TYR A 77 -17.48 -8.06 -10.31
CA TYR A 77 -16.67 -7.73 -11.48
C TYR A 77 -15.32 -8.44 -11.44
N ASP A 78 -14.69 -8.47 -10.28
CA ASP A 78 -13.39 -9.10 -10.10
C ASP A 78 -13.47 -10.61 -10.35
N ALA A 79 -14.54 -11.29 -9.94
CA ALA A 79 -14.73 -12.72 -10.20
C ALA A 79 -14.85 -13.04 -11.71
N ILE A 80 -15.58 -12.21 -12.47
CA ILE A 80 -15.74 -12.40 -13.92
C ILE A 80 -14.41 -12.16 -14.65
N GLU A 81 -13.72 -11.06 -14.31
CA GLU A 81 -12.44 -10.71 -14.93
C GLU A 81 -11.37 -11.76 -14.66
N THR A 82 -11.34 -12.31 -13.45
CA THR A 82 -10.20 -13.08 -12.98
C THR A 82 -10.26 -14.56 -13.38
N GLY A 83 -11.44 -15.14 -13.60
CA GLY A 83 -11.58 -16.59 -13.86
C GLY A 83 -10.79 -17.08 -15.10
N SER A 84 -10.91 -16.39 -16.22
CA SER A 84 -10.18 -16.74 -17.45
C SER A 84 -8.68 -16.43 -17.34
N LEU A 85 -8.34 -15.34 -16.65
CA LEU A 85 -6.96 -14.91 -16.44
C LEU A 85 -6.19 -15.86 -15.51
N ILE A 86 -6.84 -16.46 -14.50
CA ILE A 86 -6.24 -17.52 -13.66
C ILE A 86 -5.82 -18.70 -14.53
N GLY A 87 -6.67 -19.14 -15.47
CA GLY A 87 -6.35 -20.26 -16.37
C GLY A 87 -5.15 -19.96 -17.27
N LEU A 88 -5.10 -18.76 -17.85
CA LEU A 88 -3.96 -18.31 -18.66
C LEU A 88 -2.68 -18.22 -17.82
N TYR A 89 -2.77 -17.63 -16.63
CA TYR A 89 -1.64 -17.50 -15.72
C TYR A 89 -1.11 -18.87 -15.27
N ALA A 90 -1.98 -19.79 -14.85
CA ALA A 90 -1.58 -21.12 -14.43
C ALA A 90 -0.83 -21.86 -15.55
N ARG A 91 -1.36 -21.80 -16.78
CA ARG A 91 -0.80 -22.52 -17.92
C ARG A 91 0.48 -21.87 -18.46
N PHE A 92 0.51 -20.55 -18.59
CA PHE A 92 1.54 -19.86 -19.36
C PHE A 92 2.38 -18.86 -18.56
N GLY A 93 2.02 -18.56 -17.32
CA GLY A 93 2.77 -17.67 -16.43
C GLY A 93 2.36 -16.21 -16.54
N TYR A 94 3.07 -15.35 -15.79
CA TYR A 94 2.71 -13.93 -15.66
C TYR A 94 2.90 -13.12 -16.94
N GLU A 95 3.74 -13.59 -17.88
CA GLU A 95 3.91 -12.93 -19.18
C GLU A 95 2.63 -12.92 -20.01
N TYR A 96 1.72 -13.87 -19.75
CA TYR A 96 0.44 -14.01 -20.45
C TYR A 96 -0.73 -13.44 -19.66
N ALA A 97 -0.67 -13.45 -18.32
CA ALA A 97 -1.71 -12.90 -17.47
C ALA A 97 -1.14 -12.44 -16.12
N ASP A 98 -1.24 -11.14 -15.83
CA ASP A 98 -0.88 -10.54 -14.54
C ASP A 98 -1.97 -9.56 -14.09
N PHE A 99 -2.93 -10.11 -13.35
CA PHE A 99 -4.17 -9.46 -12.93
C PHE A 99 -4.19 -9.19 -11.43
N SER A 100 -5.09 -8.30 -10.99
CA SER A 100 -5.31 -8.07 -9.55
C SER A 100 -6.32 -9.09 -9.04
N ILE A 101 -6.06 -9.73 -7.90
CA ILE A 101 -6.97 -10.73 -7.33
C ILE A 101 -7.13 -10.58 -5.82
N GLY A 102 -8.30 -11.00 -5.34
CA GLY A 102 -8.67 -10.99 -3.93
C GLY A 102 -8.90 -9.58 -3.40
N LEU A 103 -9.12 -9.48 -2.09
CA LEU A 103 -9.56 -8.24 -1.49
C LEU A 103 -8.53 -7.11 -1.55
N PHE A 104 -7.26 -7.45 -1.36
CA PHE A 104 -6.16 -6.49 -1.43
C PHE A 104 -5.69 -6.21 -2.87
N GLN A 105 -6.34 -6.82 -3.88
CA GLN A 105 -6.04 -6.58 -5.30
C GLN A 105 -4.56 -6.77 -5.66
N MET A 106 -3.92 -7.78 -5.05
CA MET A 106 -2.52 -8.09 -5.29
C MET A 106 -2.35 -8.85 -6.60
N LYS A 107 -1.23 -8.63 -7.28
CA LYS A 107 -0.89 -9.30 -8.54
C LYS A 107 -0.03 -10.55 -8.35
N PRO A 108 -0.11 -11.56 -9.24
CA PRO A 108 0.82 -12.67 -9.26
C PRO A 108 2.30 -12.24 -9.29
N THR A 109 2.67 -11.24 -10.09
CA THR A 109 4.03 -10.69 -10.11
C THR A 109 4.45 -10.05 -8.78
N PHE A 110 3.53 -9.34 -8.13
CA PHE A 110 3.73 -8.78 -6.79
C PHE A 110 4.04 -9.88 -5.78
N ALA A 111 3.22 -10.93 -5.72
CA ALA A 111 3.48 -12.07 -4.85
C ALA A 111 4.81 -12.74 -5.18
N LEU A 112 5.06 -13.10 -6.44
CA LEU A 112 6.30 -13.77 -6.86
C LEU A 112 7.56 -12.96 -6.48
N SER A 113 7.53 -11.64 -6.63
CA SER A 113 8.66 -10.78 -6.24
C SER A 113 8.93 -10.85 -4.73
N ILE A 114 7.88 -10.82 -3.89
CA ILE A 114 8.01 -10.97 -2.43
C ILE A 114 8.53 -12.36 -2.08
N GLU A 115 7.92 -13.40 -2.64
CA GLU A 115 8.32 -14.80 -2.43
C GLU A 115 9.79 -15.02 -2.76
N THR A 116 10.26 -14.45 -3.87
CA THR A 116 11.67 -14.51 -4.28
C THR A 116 12.57 -13.80 -3.28
N GLU A 117 12.18 -12.62 -2.80
CA GLU A 117 12.97 -11.86 -1.83
C GLU A 117 13.03 -12.52 -0.45
N VAL A 118 11.88 -12.95 0.09
CA VAL A 118 11.82 -13.58 1.42
C VAL A 118 12.62 -14.89 1.48
N MET A 119 12.77 -15.59 0.35
CA MET A 119 13.57 -16.80 0.26
C MET A 119 15.07 -16.56 0.44
N LYS A 120 15.57 -15.35 0.17
CA LYS A 120 16.93 -14.93 0.55
C LYS A 120 17.12 -14.86 2.07
N HIS A 121 16.01 -14.75 2.81
CA HIS A 121 15.95 -14.67 4.27
C HIS A 121 15.28 -15.91 4.89
N LYS A 122 15.26 -17.05 4.20
CA LYS A 122 14.55 -18.29 4.61
C LYS A 122 14.83 -18.74 6.05
N GLN A 123 16.03 -18.49 6.57
CA GLN A 123 16.41 -18.88 7.93
C GLN A 123 15.91 -17.94 9.02
N SER A 124 15.48 -16.73 8.66
CA SER A 124 14.99 -15.76 9.63
C SER A 124 13.67 -16.23 10.28
N ARG A 125 13.51 -15.92 11.56
CA ARG A 125 12.32 -16.31 12.34
C ARG A 125 11.03 -15.77 11.71
N TRP A 126 11.05 -14.54 11.19
CA TRP A 126 9.84 -13.91 10.66
C TRP A 126 9.35 -14.58 9.37
N VAL A 127 10.25 -15.03 8.49
CA VAL A 127 9.88 -15.78 7.27
C VAL A 127 9.21 -17.11 7.63
N LYS A 128 9.77 -17.85 8.60
CA LYS A 128 9.20 -19.11 9.08
C LYS A 128 7.84 -18.91 9.75
N LEU A 129 7.68 -17.86 10.57
CA LEU A 129 6.41 -17.55 11.23
C LEU A 129 5.31 -17.13 10.25
N LEU A 130 5.66 -16.47 9.15
CA LEU A 130 4.70 -16.18 8.07
C LEU A 130 4.36 -17.43 7.24
N GLY A 131 5.24 -18.44 7.24
CA GLY A 131 5.08 -19.69 6.49
C GLY A 131 5.64 -19.64 5.06
N PHE A 132 6.45 -18.63 4.74
CA PHE A 132 7.10 -18.49 3.43
C PHE A 132 8.27 -19.46 3.25
N ASP A 133 8.79 -20.10 4.30
CA ASP A 133 9.90 -21.05 4.19
C ASP A 133 9.52 -22.37 3.50
N LYS A 134 8.22 -22.61 3.29
CA LYS A 134 7.66 -23.84 2.74
C LYS A 134 7.09 -23.70 1.33
N ILE A 135 7.16 -22.52 0.74
CA ILE A 135 6.59 -22.29 -0.60
C ILE A 135 7.55 -22.76 -1.70
N SER A 136 6.99 -23.06 -2.87
CA SER A 136 7.74 -23.34 -4.10
C SER A 136 7.88 -22.06 -4.94
N LEU A 137 9.08 -21.80 -5.44
CA LEU A 137 9.34 -20.78 -6.46
C LEU A 137 9.35 -21.36 -7.89
N ALA A 138 9.04 -22.64 -8.06
CA ALA A 138 9.02 -23.26 -9.38
C ALA A 138 8.01 -22.55 -10.29
N ASP A 139 8.40 -22.34 -11.55
CA ASP A 139 7.54 -21.73 -12.55
C ASP A 139 6.75 -22.80 -13.31
N GLU A 140 5.87 -23.48 -12.59
CA GLU A 140 5.01 -24.55 -13.13
C GLU A 140 3.56 -24.40 -12.65
N PRO A 141 2.58 -24.97 -13.38
CA PRO A 141 1.15 -24.72 -13.14
C PRO A 141 0.67 -24.88 -11.71
N ARG A 142 1.12 -25.91 -10.98
CA ARG A 142 0.71 -26.16 -9.59
C ARG A 142 1.26 -25.11 -8.63
N SER A 143 2.51 -24.69 -8.79
CA SER A 143 3.13 -23.62 -7.99
C SER A 143 2.48 -22.26 -8.27
N ARG A 144 2.10 -22.02 -9.53
CA ARG A 144 1.33 -20.82 -9.94
C ARG A 144 -0.07 -20.83 -9.33
N LEU A 145 -0.81 -21.93 -9.40
CA LEU A 145 -2.13 -22.06 -8.77
C LEU A 145 -2.05 -21.90 -7.25
N ALA A 146 -1.06 -22.51 -6.59
CA ALA A 146 -0.86 -22.32 -5.16
C ALA A 146 -0.63 -20.84 -4.79
N ARG A 147 -0.02 -20.05 -5.68
CA ARG A 147 0.12 -18.59 -5.48
C ARG A 147 -1.21 -17.87 -5.62
N VAL A 148 -2.04 -18.25 -6.59
CA VAL A 148 -3.42 -17.75 -6.74
C VAL A 148 -4.22 -18.05 -5.47
N ASP A 149 -4.17 -19.28 -4.96
CA ASP A 149 -4.88 -19.68 -3.72
C ASP A 149 -4.48 -18.79 -2.53
N ARG A 150 -3.19 -18.46 -2.42
CA ARG A 150 -2.69 -17.52 -1.39
C ARG A 150 -3.20 -16.10 -1.63
N LEU A 151 -3.26 -15.65 -2.88
CA LEU A 151 -3.73 -14.31 -3.20
C LEU A 151 -5.24 -14.13 -3.04
N GLU A 152 -6.04 -15.20 -3.08
CA GLU A 152 -7.47 -15.18 -2.75
C GLU A 152 -7.74 -15.24 -1.24
N ASN A 153 -6.80 -15.81 -0.47
CA ASN A 153 -6.94 -15.96 0.96
C ASN A 153 -6.53 -14.68 1.72
N VAL A 154 -7.49 -14.06 2.41
CA VAL A 154 -7.27 -12.79 3.15
C VAL A 154 -6.13 -12.86 4.18
N GLU A 155 -5.97 -13.98 4.89
CA GLU A 155 -4.86 -14.13 5.85
C GLU A 155 -3.50 -14.14 5.12
N TRP A 156 -3.42 -14.81 3.96
CA TRP A 156 -2.23 -14.76 3.11
C TRP A 156 -1.99 -13.39 2.49
N GLN A 157 -3.03 -12.66 2.08
CA GLN A 157 -2.88 -11.27 1.64
C GLN A 157 -2.28 -10.39 2.73
N VAL A 158 -2.70 -10.56 3.99
CA VAL A 158 -2.07 -9.87 5.15
C VAL A 158 -0.62 -10.32 5.35
N LYS A 159 -0.30 -11.61 5.18
CA LYS A 159 1.09 -12.10 5.24
C LYS A 159 1.98 -11.49 4.15
N TYR A 160 1.48 -11.36 2.92
CA TYR A 160 2.21 -10.66 1.85
C TYR A 160 2.43 -9.19 2.19
N LEU A 161 1.42 -8.51 2.74
CA LEU A 161 1.58 -7.12 3.18
C LEU A 161 2.67 -6.99 4.24
N VAL A 162 2.68 -7.84 5.27
CA VAL A 162 3.75 -7.85 6.29
C VAL A 162 5.12 -8.14 5.65
N ALA A 163 5.22 -9.13 4.78
CA ALA A 163 6.47 -9.46 4.09
C ALA A 163 6.98 -8.29 3.24
N MET A 164 6.08 -7.62 2.51
CA MET A 164 6.40 -6.41 1.75
C MET A 164 6.94 -5.30 2.66
N LEU A 165 6.32 -5.04 3.82
CA LEU A 165 6.82 -4.06 4.79
C LEU A 165 8.22 -4.41 5.30
N LYS A 166 8.48 -5.68 5.63
CA LYS A 166 9.81 -6.15 6.05
C LYS A 166 10.85 -5.97 4.95
N CYS A 167 10.56 -6.42 3.73
CA CYS A 167 11.44 -6.28 2.57
C CYS A 167 11.72 -4.81 2.26
N LEU A 168 10.70 -3.95 2.29
CA LEU A 168 10.84 -2.52 2.05
C LEU A 168 11.72 -1.85 3.11
N LYS A 169 11.56 -2.22 4.39
CA LYS A 169 12.40 -1.73 5.50
C LYS A 169 13.85 -2.19 5.36
N LEU A 170 14.10 -3.44 4.99
CA LEU A 170 15.46 -3.98 4.79
C LEU A 170 16.17 -3.24 3.66
N LYS A 171 15.48 -3.09 2.52
CA LYS A 171 16.00 -2.41 1.33
C LYS A 171 16.28 -0.92 1.55
N ASN A 172 15.50 -0.28 2.43
CA ASN A 172 15.56 1.15 2.68
C ASN A 172 15.97 1.48 4.13
N SER A 173 16.82 0.65 4.74
CA SER A 173 17.17 0.74 6.17
C SER A 173 17.81 2.06 6.60
N ARG A 174 18.36 2.83 5.64
CA ARG A 174 18.96 4.15 5.86
C ARG A 174 17.95 5.31 5.72
N LEU A 175 16.72 5.04 5.30
CA LEU A 175 15.68 6.08 5.21
C LEU A 175 15.04 6.30 6.58
N THR A 176 15.14 7.52 7.07
CA THR A 176 14.34 8.02 8.18
C THR A 176 13.13 8.75 7.61
N LEU A 177 11.93 8.28 7.96
CA LEU A 177 10.65 8.84 7.51
C LEU A 177 9.82 9.22 8.72
N THR A 178 9.10 10.34 8.61
CA THR A 178 8.01 10.67 9.53
C THR A 178 6.88 9.64 9.42
N ALA A 179 5.90 9.68 10.32
CA ALA A 179 4.74 8.78 10.22
C ALA A 179 3.98 9.01 8.90
N GLU A 180 3.75 10.26 8.51
CA GLU A 180 3.07 10.62 7.26
C GLU A 180 3.88 10.20 6.03
N ASP A 181 5.18 10.51 5.98
CA ASP A 181 6.05 10.08 4.88
C ASP A 181 6.12 8.56 4.75
N ARG A 182 6.04 7.84 5.88
CA ARG A 182 5.99 6.38 5.89
C ARG A 182 4.72 5.87 5.24
N VAL A 183 3.56 6.48 5.50
CA VAL A 183 2.30 6.12 4.82
C VAL A 183 2.43 6.38 3.33
N LEU A 184 2.83 7.59 2.94
CA LEU A 184 2.96 7.99 1.54
C LEU A 184 3.92 7.07 0.77
N PHE A 185 5.13 6.87 1.29
CA PHE A 185 6.14 6.05 0.66
C PHE A 185 5.70 4.59 0.54
N THR A 186 5.09 4.03 1.59
CA THR A 186 4.69 2.62 1.60
C THR A 186 3.47 2.37 0.70
N ALA A 187 2.49 3.28 0.71
CA ALA A 187 1.34 3.21 -0.18
C ALA A 187 1.76 3.36 -1.66
N SER A 188 2.71 4.25 -1.96
CA SER A 188 3.29 4.33 -3.30
C SER A 188 4.05 3.07 -3.70
N ALA A 189 4.83 2.48 -2.79
CA ALA A 189 5.53 1.23 -3.02
C ALA A 189 4.55 0.08 -3.29
N TYR A 190 3.45 0.02 -2.56
CA TYR A 190 2.37 -0.95 -2.80
C TYR A 190 1.77 -0.80 -4.20
N ASN A 191 1.44 0.43 -4.60
CA ASN A 191 0.76 0.71 -5.86
C ASN A 191 1.67 0.58 -7.10
N CYS A 192 2.92 1.04 -7.02
CA CYS A 192 3.80 1.12 -8.18
C CYS A 192 4.80 -0.04 -8.31
N GLY A 193 4.96 -0.86 -7.27
CA GLY A 193 5.95 -1.93 -7.16
C GLY A 193 6.95 -1.66 -6.03
N TRP A 194 6.96 -2.54 -5.02
CA TRP A 194 7.78 -2.37 -3.81
C TRP A 194 9.29 -2.57 -4.08
N ASP A 195 9.59 -3.31 -5.14
CA ASP A 195 10.92 -3.68 -5.62
C ASP A 195 11.57 -2.56 -6.45
N LYS A 196 10.90 -1.42 -6.64
CA LYS A 196 11.49 -0.22 -7.25
C LYS A 196 12.43 0.53 -6.31
N SER A 197 13.26 1.42 -6.85
CA SER A 197 14.17 2.24 -6.04
C SER A 197 13.40 3.28 -5.23
N ALA A 198 13.97 3.74 -4.10
CA ALA A 198 13.35 4.76 -3.27
C ALA A 198 13.00 6.03 -4.06
N THR A 199 13.87 6.45 -4.99
CA THR A 199 13.63 7.61 -5.87
C THR A 199 12.42 7.39 -6.76
N VAL A 200 12.28 6.20 -7.36
CA VAL A 200 11.12 5.89 -8.19
C VAL A 200 9.85 5.84 -7.34
N ILE A 201 9.87 5.19 -6.18
CA ILE A 201 8.72 5.13 -5.26
C ILE A 201 8.27 6.55 -4.88
N LYS A 202 9.20 7.42 -4.49
CA LYS A 202 8.91 8.83 -4.15
C LYS A 202 8.29 9.59 -5.33
N SER A 203 8.75 9.33 -6.56
CA SER A 203 8.16 9.96 -7.76
C SER A 203 6.70 9.56 -8.02
N TYR A 204 6.20 8.49 -7.39
CA TYR A 204 4.82 8.02 -7.51
C TYR A 204 3.89 8.55 -6.42
N ILE A 205 4.39 9.25 -5.39
CA ILE A 205 3.58 9.77 -4.29
C ILE A 205 2.46 10.67 -4.82
N SER A 206 2.78 11.62 -5.70
CA SER A 206 1.81 12.58 -6.24
C SER A 206 1.17 12.15 -7.57
N LYS A 207 1.47 10.95 -8.10
CA LYS A 207 0.96 10.52 -9.42
C LYS A 207 -0.50 10.11 -9.34
N LYS A 208 -1.33 10.81 -10.13
CA LYS A 208 -2.77 10.56 -10.25
C LYS A 208 -3.08 9.41 -11.21
N HIS A 209 -2.77 8.18 -10.80
CA HIS A 209 -3.09 6.97 -11.57
C HIS A 209 -4.19 6.11 -10.93
N TYR A 210 -4.57 6.39 -9.68
CA TYR A 210 -5.58 5.61 -8.98
C TYR A 210 -6.98 6.02 -9.44
N GLN A 211 -7.73 5.03 -9.92
CA GLN A 211 -9.10 5.19 -10.39
C GLN A 211 -10.04 4.38 -9.47
N PRO A 212 -10.93 5.03 -8.71
CA PRO A 212 -11.75 4.37 -7.69
C PRO A 212 -12.90 3.53 -8.28
N GLY A 213 -13.14 3.58 -9.60
CA GLY A 213 -14.17 2.81 -10.29
C GLY A 213 -13.76 2.31 -11.66
N TYR A 214 -14.59 1.45 -12.25
CA TYR A 214 -14.29 0.75 -13.51
C TYR A 214 -14.47 1.62 -14.77
N TRP A 215 -15.21 2.72 -14.68
CA TRP A 215 -15.46 3.65 -15.79
C TRP A 215 -14.50 4.82 -15.76
N GLU A 216 -14.16 5.38 -16.93
CA GLU A 216 -13.34 6.59 -17.02
C GLU A 216 -13.87 7.68 -16.09
N GLY A 217 -12.95 8.30 -15.36
CA GLY A 217 -13.27 9.29 -14.35
C GLY A 217 -12.02 9.97 -13.82
N GLU A 218 -12.21 10.84 -12.84
CA GLU A 218 -11.10 11.53 -12.20
C GLU A 218 -10.16 10.52 -11.52
N LYS A 219 -8.86 10.75 -11.70
CA LYS A 219 -7.80 9.96 -11.09
C LYS A 219 -7.21 10.70 -9.91
N TYR A 220 -6.86 9.96 -8.87
CA TYR A 220 -6.28 10.50 -7.64
C TYR A 220 -4.91 9.87 -7.39
N ALA A 221 -4.15 10.45 -6.47
CA ALA A 221 -2.94 9.81 -5.97
C ALA A 221 -3.33 8.72 -4.98
N PHE A 222 -2.82 7.51 -5.19
CA PHE A 222 -3.09 6.37 -4.29
C PHE A 222 -2.64 6.67 -2.86
N ALA A 223 -1.46 7.29 -2.73
CA ALA A 223 -0.84 7.63 -1.46
C ALA A 223 -1.66 8.65 -0.65
N ASP A 224 -2.30 9.62 -1.31
CA ASP A 224 -3.14 10.62 -0.64
C ASP A 224 -4.39 10.00 -0.01
N VAL A 225 -5.02 9.04 -0.71
CA VAL A 225 -6.18 8.30 -0.18
C VAL A 225 -5.78 7.48 1.05
N ALA A 226 -4.61 6.83 1.00
CA ALA A 226 -4.08 6.09 2.14
C ALA A 226 -3.77 7.01 3.33
N LEU A 227 -3.12 8.16 3.08
CA LEU A 227 -2.80 9.14 4.12
C LEU A 227 -4.06 9.70 4.79
N TYR A 228 -5.10 10.02 4.00
CA TYR A 228 -6.39 10.45 4.53
C TYR A 228 -6.98 9.39 5.48
N ARG A 229 -6.94 8.11 5.09
CA ARG A 229 -7.44 7.02 5.95
C ARG A 229 -6.63 6.90 7.25
N TYR A 230 -5.31 7.02 7.16
CA TYR A 230 -4.45 6.96 8.35
C TYR A 230 -4.77 8.11 9.33
N ALA A 231 -4.93 9.33 8.82
CA ALA A 231 -5.27 10.49 9.64
C ALA A 231 -6.65 10.35 10.31
N ASP A 232 -7.66 9.83 9.60
CA ASP A 232 -8.99 9.55 10.16
C ASP A 232 -8.92 8.52 11.31
N LYS A 233 -8.10 7.48 11.16
CA LYS A 233 -7.87 6.45 12.19
C LYS A 233 -7.26 7.04 13.47
N LEU A 234 -6.25 7.90 13.34
CA LEU A 234 -5.61 8.55 14.50
C LEU A 234 -6.58 9.47 15.23
N LYS A 235 -7.36 10.29 14.51
CA LYS A 235 -8.40 11.16 15.10
C LYS A 235 -9.41 10.35 15.92
N ASN A 236 -9.88 9.24 15.37
CA ASN A 236 -10.84 8.37 16.04
C ASN A 236 -10.27 7.69 17.30
N GLN A 237 -8.96 7.44 17.36
CA GLN A 237 -8.30 6.92 18.55
C GLN A 237 -8.18 7.99 19.64
N GLU A 238 -7.77 9.21 19.28
CA GLU A 238 -7.70 10.33 20.22
C GLU A 238 -9.05 10.61 20.88
N LEU A 239 -10.14 10.57 20.11
CA LEU A 239 -11.50 10.74 20.62
C LEU A 239 -11.90 9.62 21.61
N ARG A 240 -11.49 8.36 21.36
CA ARG A 240 -11.75 7.23 22.27
C ARG A 240 -10.96 7.27 23.56
N ILE A 241 -9.80 7.93 23.58
CA ILE A 241 -8.99 8.08 24.79
C ILE A 241 -9.53 9.23 25.66
N ARG A 242 -10.17 10.23 25.04
CA ARG A 242 -10.67 11.44 25.71
C ARG A 242 -12.13 11.36 26.19
N GLY A 243 -12.90 10.36 25.76
CA GLY A 243 -14.29 10.12 26.16
C GLY A 243 -14.41 8.93 27.08
#